data_AF-A0A447R3M9-F1
#
_entry.id   AF-A0A447R3M9-F1
#
_cell.length_a   1.000
_cell.length_b   1.000
_cell.length_c   1.000
_cell.angle_alpha   90.00
_cell.angle_beta   90.00
_cell.angle_gamma   90.00
#
_symmetry.space_group_name_H-M   'P 1'
#
loop_
_entity.id
_entity.type
_entity.pdbx_description
1 polymer ?
#
loop_
_entity_poly.entity_id
_entity_poly.type
_entity_poly.pdbx_seq_one_letter_code
_entity_poly.pdbx_strand_id
1 'polypeptide(L)' 'MAGIVATGVTQRNGVLVFQRRLLLDEQGLPTPKSTAVFNMFKHLAHVLSEKYHLID' A
#
# COMPACT_ATOMS: atom_id res chain seq x y z
N MET A 1 16.83 9.01 3.97
CA MET A 1 15.62 8.88 3.12
C MET A 1 14.49 8.39 4.01
N ALA A 2 13.42 9.15 4.23
CA ALA A 2 12.25 8.64 4.95
C ALA A 2 11.55 7.61 4.07
N GLY A 3 11.77 6.33 4.37
CA GLY A 3 11.37 5.22 3.51
C GLY A 3 9.86 5.01 3.47
N ILE A 4 9.31 4.72 2.29
CA ILE A 4 7.96 4.19 2.15
C ILE A 4 8.01 2.72 2.59
N VAL A 5 7.39 2.41 3.72
CA VAL A 5 7.34 1.05 4.28
C VAL A 5 5.89 0.60 4.36
N ALA A 6 5.58 -0.58 3.81
CA ALA A 6 4.32 -1.27 4.07
C ALA A 6 4.41 -1.97 5.42
N THR A 7 3.43 -1.76 6.29
CA THR A 7 3.37 -2.37 7.63
C THR A 7 2.30 -3.44 7.74
N GLY A 8 1.58 -3.72 6.66
CA GLY A 8 0.57 -4.76 6.60
C GLY A 8 0.22 -5.10 5.16
N VAL A 9 -0.30 -6.31 4.97
CA VAL A 9 -0.83 -6.80 3.70
C VAL A 9 -2.06 -7.64 3.99
N THR A 10 -3.10 -7.45 3.19
CA THR A 10 -4.29 -8.32 3.17
C THR A 10 -4.55 -8.74 1.74
N GLN A 11 -5.27 -9.83 1.52
CA GLN A 11 -5.69 -10.22 0.16
C GLN A 11 -7.21 -10.07 0.01
N ARG A 12 -7.65 -9.43 -1.06
CA ARG A 12 -9.07 -9.23 -1.39
C ARG A 12 -9.29 -9.56 -2.86
N ASN A 13 -10.19 -10.51 -3.15
CA ASN A 13 -10.54 -10.92 -4.52
C ASN A 13 -9.30 -11.27 -5.36
N GLY A 14 -8.32 -11.98 -4.77
CA GLY A 14 -7.07 -12.36 -5.44
C GLY A 14 -6.03 -11.24 -5.57
N VAL A 15 -6.31 -10.03 -5.06
CA VAL A 15 -5.39 -8.89 -5.10
C VAL A 15 -4.84 -8.58 -3.72
N LEU A 16 -3.53 -8.41 -3.62
CA LEU A 16 -2.81 -7.99 -2.42
C LEU A 16 -3.02 -6.49 -2.20
N VAL A 17 -3.39 -6.13 -0.99
CA VAL A 17 -3.68 -4.77 -0.56
C VAL A 17 -2.67 -4.41 0.52
N PHE A 18 -1.68 -3.62 0.14
CA PHE A 18 -0.64 -3.12 1.04
C PHE A 18 -1.16 -1.95 1.86
N GLN A 19 -0.81 -1.96 3.14
CA GLN A 19 -1.27 -0.98 4.12
C GLN A 19 -0.08 -0.37 4.85
N ARG A 20 -0.24 0.89 5.22
CA ARG A 20 0.63 1.57 6.18
C ARG A 20 -0.14 2.66 6.89
N ARG A 21 0.46 3.21 7.95
CA ARG A 21 -0.02 4.47 8.56
C ARG A 21 -0.07 5.56 7.49
N LEU A 22 -1.28 6.04 7.18
CA LEU A 22 -1.49 7.08 6.19
C LEU A 22 -0.79 8.37 6.65
N LEU A 23 -0.13 9.05 5.70
CA LEU A 23 0.37 10.43 5.90
C LEU A 23 -0.74 11.41 5.55
N LEU A 24 -1.77 11.40 6.38
CA LEU A 24 -2.86 12.36 6.29
C LEU A 24 -2.45 13.67 6.95
N ASP A 25 -3.04 14.77 6.50
CA ASP A 25 -3.03 16.01 7.26
C ASP A 25 -3.93 15.91 8.51
N GLU A 26 -4.02 17.00 9.27
CA GLU A 26 -4.84 17.08 10.49
C GLU A 26 -6.34 16.84 10.24
N GLN A 27 -6.79 16.96 8.99
CA GLN A 27 -8.18 16.76 8.57
C GLN A 27 -8.42 15.35 8.00
N GLY A 28 -7.39 14.50 7.96
CA GLY A 28 -7.53 13.15 7.42
C GLY A 28 -7.45 13.09 5.89
N LEU A 29 -7.00 14.16 5.22
CA LEU A 29 -6.91 14.22 3.76
C LEU A 29 -5.54 13.76 3.25
N PRO A 30 -5.48 13.16 2.05
CA PRO A 30 -4.22 12.76 1.43
C PRO A 30 -3.32 13.97 1.14
N THR A 31 -2.10 13.96 1.66
CA THR A 31 -1.07 14.94 1.31
C THR A 31 -0.36 14.56 -0.01
N PRO A 32 0.42 15.46 -0.65
CA PRO A 32 1.25 15.12 -1.82
C PRO A 32 2.23 13.95 -1.56
N LYS A 33 2.66 13.76 -0.30
CA LYS A 33 3.48 12.60 0.10
C LYS A 33 2.70 11.27 -0.03
N SER A 34 1.37 11.29 0.08
CA SER A 34 0.52 10.12 -0.10
C SER A 34 0.52 9.62 -1.55
N THR A 35 0.67 10.50 -2.55
CA THR A 35 0.70 10.09 -3.97
C THR A 35 1.82 9.11 -4.26
N ALA A 36 3.03 9.36 -3.75
CA ALA A 36 4.17 8.45 -3.91
C ALA A 36 3.91 7.08 -3.26
N VAL A 37 3.20 7.06 -2.14
CA VAL A 37 2.81 5.83 -1.41
C VAL A 37 1.77 5.03 -2.19
N PHE A 38 0.74 5.71 -2.73
CA PHE A 38 -0.29 5.08 -3.53
C PHE A 38 0.29 4.41 -4.77
N ASN A 39 1.16 5.10 -5.51
CA ASN A 39 1.79 4.54 -6.71
C ASN A 39 2.65 3.32 -6.38
N MET A 40 3.47 3.40 -5.32
CA MET A 40 4.28 2.28 -4.88
C MET A 40 3.45 1.06 -4.49
N PHE A 41 2.40 1.27 -3.69
CA PHE A 41 1.56 0.16 -3.23
C PHE A 41 0.74 -0.44 -4.37
N LYS A 42 0.30 0.38 -5.32
CA LYS A 42 -0.38 -0.11 -6.52
C LYS A 42 0.55 -0.96 -7.38
N HIS A 43 1.81 -0.54 -7.54
CA HIS A 43 2.81 -1.33 -8.27
C HIS A 43 3.08 -2.68 -7.59
N LEU A 44 3.27 -2.67 -6.27
CA LEU A 44 3.47 -3.91 -5.51
C LEU A 44 2.26 -4.84 -5.59
N ALA A 45 1.04 -4.31 -5.46
CA ALA A 45 -0.19 -5.09 -5.61
C ALA A 45 -0.25 -5.77 -6.99
N HIS A 46 0.03 -5.02 -8.06
CA HIS A 46 0.00 -5.56 -9.41
C HIS A 46 1.02 -6.68 -9.60
N VAL A 47 2.29 -6.45 -9.27
CA VAL A 47 3.38 -7.39 -9.55
C VAL A 47 3.32 -8.62 -8.64
N LEU A 48 2.94 -8.46 -7.37
CA LEU A 48 3.00 -9.54 -6.39
C LEU A 48 1.73 -10.40 -6.39
N SER A 49 0.56 -9.84 -6.74
CA SER A 49 -0.67 -10.64 -6.86
C SER A 49 -0.66 -11.64 -8.00
N GLU A 50 0.15 -11.40 -9.03
CA GLU A 50 0.38 -12.38 -10.10
C GLU A 50 1.28 -13.55 -9.65
N LYS A 51 2.06 -13.35 -8.59
CA LYS A 51 3.13 -14.27 -8.18
C LYS A 51 2.82 -15.02 -6.89
N TYR A 52 1.98 -14.45 -6.04
CA TYR A 52 1.78 -14.90 -4.68
C TYR A 52 0.32 -14.83 -4.27
N HIS A 53 -0.08 -15.80 -3.44
CA HIS A 53 -1.32 -15.79 -2.70
C HIS A 53 -1.02 -15.78 -1.21
N LEU A 54 -1.70 -14.89 -0.49
CA LEU A 54 -1.65 -14.83 0.96
C LEU A 54 -2.42 -16.03 1.53
N ILE A 55 -1.77 -16.72 2.46
CA ILE A 55 -2.30 -17.86 3.21
C ILE A 55 -2.61 -17.35 4.64
N ASP A 56 -3.69 -17.85 5.25
CA ASP A 56 -4.08 -17.50 6.63
C ASP A 56 -3.00 -17.88 7.66
#